data_AF-D3VPL3-F1
#
_entry.id   AF-D3VPL3-F1
#
_cell.length_a   1.000
_cell.length_b   1.000
_cell.length_c   1.000
_cell.angle_alpha   90.00
_cell.angle_beta   90.00
_cell.angle_gamma   90.00
#
_symmetry.space_group_name_H-M   'P 1'
#
loop_
_entity.id
_entity.type
_entity.pdbx_description
1 polymer ?
#
loop_
_entity_poly.entity_id
_entity_poly.type
_entity_poly.pdbx_seq_one_letter_code
_entity_poly.pdbx_strand_id
1 'polypeptide(L)'
;MHHKYDEISKELNTLSKDEFKKMLKEKTTIEAKKTFIFFILSISLLSIALLLLIPLILFNKLDPWAVKNAAEVSKVAPVSDTVKNISWALFALIIIFMLAGSYILSLYFSNKFKTKQQAYKKVDFAPVISKIFTYANLEFSKPEETNSEVYKTALEMYSKEDKVESATVVKTFTAHDIDNKNEWTINEVEILRNSNVKDNVLLLECAVSPEFINKSQHSSFYALKQLNNKEELIKNIDSEFVELDSEIGLYATNKSLSNALIDDLKKFASEFRLEQNGFGLLYNEKSAKLSIWFKSQNELFSILKSVDVASTLLNHVWLLTEIMNKTSILI
;
A
#
# COMPACT_ATOMS: atom_id res chain seq x y z
N MET A 1 4.46 -9.64 -11.94
CA MET A 1 4.04 -8.54 -11.05
C MET A 1 4.16 -7.15 -11.68
N HIS A 2 5.19 -6.81 -12.46
CA HIS A 2 5.33 -5.46 -13.04
C HIS A 2 4.14 -4.97 -13.88
N HIS A 3 3.60 -5.82 -14.77
CA HIS A 3 2.42 -5.44 -15.56
C HIS A 3 1.21 -5.07 -14.68
N LYS A 4 0.93 -5.89 -13.65
CA LYS A 4 -0.15 -5.64 -12.68
C LYS A 4 0.08 -4.30 -11.93
N TYR A 5 1.32 -4.00 -11.54
CA TYR A 5 1.68 -2.72 -10.92
C TYR A 5 1.43 -1.53 -11.84
N ASP A 6 1.87 -1.60 -13.08
CA ASP A 6 1.71 -0.50 -14.04
C ASP A 6 0.23 -0.20 -14.32
N GLU A 7 -0.61 -1.24 -14.41
CA GLU A 7 -2.05 -1.09 -14.59
C GLU A 7 -2.72 -0.41 -13.39
N ILE A 8 -2.40 -0.85 -12.17
CA ILE A 8 -2.92 -0.26 -10.93
C ILE A 8 -2.44 1.18 -10.79
N SER A 9 -1.17 1.44 -11.07
CA SER A 9 -0.60 2.79 -11.07
C SER A 9 -1.32 3.69 -12.08
N LYS A 10 -1.57 3.21 -13.31
CA LYS A 10 -2.28 3.97 -14.35
C LYS A 10 -3.72 4.30 -13.95
N GLU A 11 -4.41 3.37 -13.30
CA GLU A 11 -5.78 3.58 -12.85
C GLU A 11 -5.85 4.58 -11.69
N LEU A 12 -4.99 4.41 -10.68
CA LEU A 12 -4.82 5.36 -9.60
C LEU A 12 -4.53 6.77 -10.13
N ASN A 13 -3.60 6.88 -11.09
CA ASN A 13 -3.26 8.13 -11.76
C ASN A 13 -4.46 8.80 -12.43
N THR A 14 -5.37 7.99 -12.97
CA THR A 14 -6.58 8.46 -13.66
C THR A 14 -7.58 8.99 -12.64
N LEU A 15 -7.85 8.21 -11.58
CA LEU A 15 -8.77 8.60 -10.50
C LEU A 15 -8.29 9.85 -9.76
N SER A 16 -6.98 9.97 -9.49
CA SER A 16 -6.43 11.10 -8.74
C SER A 16 -6.20 12.35 -9.59
N LYS A 17 -6.40 12.29 -10.91
CA LYS A 17 -6.00 13.36 -11.83
C LYS A 17 -6.71 14.67 -11.52
N ASP A 18 -8.02 14.60 -11.26
CA ASP A 18 -8.83 15.78 -11.04
C ASP A 18 -8.61 16.37 -9.65
N GLU A 19 -8.47 15.53 -8.62
CA GLU A 19 -8.09 15.99 -7.28
C GLU A 19 -6.70 16.62 -7.28
N PHE A 20 -5.73 16.04 -8.00
CA PHE A 20 -4.39 16.61 -8.15
C PHE A 20 -4.42 17.99 -8.83
N LYS A 21 -5.17 18.13 -9.93
CA LYS A 21 -5.35 19.43 -10.61
C LYS A 21 -6.01 20.45 -9.69
N LYS A 22 -7.05 20.04 -8.95
CA LYS A 22 -7.75 20.89 -7.99
C LYS A 22 -6.80 21.37 -6.89
N MET A 23 -6.03 20.47 -6.28
CA MET A 23 -5.03 20.80 -5.28
C MET A 23 -4.02 21.84 -5.77
N LEU A 24 -3.49 21.67 -6.99
CA LEU A 24 -2.55 22.63 -7.57
C LEU A 24 -3.19 23.99 -7.88
N LYS A 25 -4.41 23.99 -8.42
CA LYS A 25 -5.14 25.21 -8.79
C LYS A 25 -5.53 26.03 -7.56
N GLU A 26 -6.11 25.37 -6.57
CA GLU A 26 -6.64 26.00 -5.35
C GLU A 26 -5.59 26.12 -4.24
N LYS A 27 -4.42 25.49 -4.41
CA LYS A 27 -3.29 25.53 -3.46
C LYS A 27 -3.71 25.08 -2.05
N THR A 28 -4.53 24.04 -1.99
CA THR A 28 -5.19 23.58 -0.75
C THR A 28 -4.24 22.90 0.22
N THR A 29 -3.07 22.44 -0.23
CA THR A 29 -2.04 21.79 0.61
C THR A 29 -0.74 22.58 0.64
N ILE A 30 0.08 22.35 1.67
CA ILE A 30 1.40 22.98 1.82
C ILE A 30 2.30 22.59 0.62
N GLU A 31 2.26 21.33 0.21
CA GLU A 31 3.00 20.81 -0.93
C GLU A 31 2.56 21.47 -2.24
N ALA A 32 1.25 21.69 -2.43
CA ALA A 32 0.72 22.37 -3.63
C ALA A 32 1.16 23.85 -3.67
N LYS A 33 1.12 24.56 -2.53
CA LYS A 33 1.63 25.94 -2.40
C LYS A 33 3.12 26.01 -2.75
N LYS A 34 3.93 25.11 -2.16
CA LYS A 34 5.37 25.01 -2.45
C LYS A 34 5.63 24.71 -3.92
N THR A 35 4.89 23.79 -4.52
CA THR A 35 4.99 23.46 -5.96
C THR A 35 4.76 24.71 -6.82
N PHE A 36 3.74 25.51 -6.52
CA PHE A 36 3.48 26.75 -7.24
C PHE A 36 4.62 27.78 -7.08
N ILE A 37 5.11 27.98 -5.85
CA ILE A 37 6.20 28.93 -5.58
C ILE A 37 7.49 28.51 -6.30
N PHE A 38 7.87 27.23 -6.20
CA PHE A 38 9.08 26.72 -6.86
C PHE A 38 8.97 26.79 -8.38
N PHE A 39 7.77 26.59 -8.94
CA PHE A 39 7.54 26.78 -10.38
C PHE A 39 7.85 28.23 -10.80
N ILE A 40 7.25 29.22 -10.13
CA ILE A 40 7.50 30.64 -10.42
C ILE A 40 8.98 30.97 -10.28
N LEU A 41 9.60 30.61 -9.15
CA LEU A 41 11.01 30.89 -8.90
C LEU A 41 11.91 30.26 -9.96
N SER A 42 11.64 29.01 -10.36
CA SER A 42 12.42 28.35 -11.41
C SER A 42 12.33 29.09 -12.75
N ILE A 43 11.13 29.52 -13.16
CA ILE A 43 10.92 30.27 -14.40
C ILE A 43 11.57 31.65 -14.31
N SER A 44 11.44 32.35 -13.19
CA SER A 44 12.05 33.66 -12.99
C SER A 44 13.57 33.59 -13.07
N LEU A 45 14.21 32.62 -12.41
CA LEU A 45 15.67 32.45 -12.46
C LEU A 45 16.15 32.07 -13.86
N LEU A 46 15.45 31.17 -14.55
CA LEU A 46 15.74 30.81 -15.94
C LEU A 46 15.59 32.02 -16.88
N SER A 47 14.54 32.83 -16.68
CA SER A 47 14.30 34.05 -17.45
C SER A 47 15.39 35.08 -17.21
N ILE A 48 15.86 35.24 -15.97
CA ILE A 48 16.98 36.13 -15.66
C ILE A 48 18.27 35.65 -16.34
N ALA A 49 18.57 34.34 -16.29
CA ALA A 49 19.73 33.79 -17.00
C ALA A 49 19.65 34.06 -18.51
N LEU A 50 18.48 33.88 -19.12
CA LEU A 50 18.23 34.19 -20.53
C LEU A 50 18.39 35.68 -20.84
N LEU A 51 17.88 36.56 -19.98
CA LEU A 51 18.03 38.02 -20.14
C LEU A 51 19.50 38.45 -20.03
N LEU A 52 20.29 37.81 -19.17
CA LEU A 52 21.73 38.07 -19.03
C LEU A 52 22.56 37.59 -20.24
N LEU A 53 22.04 36.65 -21.04
CA LEU A 53 22.68 36.26 -22.30
C LEU A 53 22.64 37.41 -23.32
N ILE A 54 21.59 38.24 -23.32
CA ILE A 54 21.45 39.36 -24.28
C ILE A 54 22.63 40.34 -24.18
N PRO A 55 22.95 40.96 -23.02
CA PRO A 55 24.11 41.82 -22.91
C PRO A 55 25.41 41.05 -23.14
N LEU A 56 25.53 39.79 -22.72
CA LEU A 56 26.73 38.98 -22.98
C LEU A 56 27.01 38.81 -24.48
N ILE A 57 25.97 38.57 -25.29
CA ILE A 57 26.06 38.45 -26.75
C ILE A 57 26.41 39.81 -27.38
N LEU A 58 25.74 40.88 -26.95
CA LEU A 58 25.96 42.24 -27.45
C LEU A 58 27.37 42.76 -27.14
N PHE A 59 27.89 42.54 -25.93
CA PHE A 59 29.24 42.97 -25.53
C PHE A 59 30.34 42.21 -26.27
N ASN A 60 30.13 40.94 -26.57
CA ASN A 60 31.13 40.13 -27.28
C ASN A 60 30.99 40.17 -28.80
N LYS A 61 30.05 40.95 -29.37
CA LYS A 61 29.73 40.98 -30.82
C LYS A 61 29.60 39.56 -31.40
N LEU A 62 29.06 38.63 -30.62
CA LEU A 62 28.83 37.27 -31.05
C LEU A 62 27.63 37.29 -31.99
N ASP A 63 27.86 37.59 -33.27
CA ASP A 63 26.84 37.41 -34.28
C ASP A 63 26.63 35.90 -34.48
N PRO A 64 25.47 35.31 -34.07
CA PRO A 64 25.25 33.87 -34.14
C PRO A 64 25.27 33.35 -35.57
N TRP A 65 25.13 34.24 -36.57
CA TRP A 65 25.13 33.92 -37.99
C TRP A 65 26.48 34.21 -38.68
N ALA A 66 27.43 34.86 -38.01
CA ALA A 66 28.74 35.19 -38.58
C ALA A 66 29.75 34.04 -38.59
N VAL A 67 29.43 32.89 -37.98
CA VAL A 67 30.32 31.70 -37.95
C VAL A 67 30.59 31.15 -39.37
N LYS A 68 29.77 31.52 -40.37
CA LYS A 68 30.01 31.11 -41.77
C LYS A 68 31.14 31.87 -42.47
N ASN A 69 31.58 33.02 -41.96
CA ASN A 69 32.61 33.87 -42.61
C ASN A 69 33.86 34.09 -41.74
N ALA A 70 34.01 33.38 -40.62
CA ALA A 70 35.08 33.61 -39.64
C ALA A 70 36.48 33.13 -40.08
N ALA A 71 36.63 32.53 -41.26
CA ALA A 71 37.93 32.05 -41.75
C ALA A 71 38.83 33.13 -42.37
N GLU A 72 38.33 34.35 -42.66
CA GLU A 72 39.12 35.32 -43.45
C GLU A 72 39.30 36.73 -42.84
N VAL A 73 38.98 36.96 -41.57
CA VAL A 73 39.26 38.28 -40.95
C VAL A 73 40.09 38.13 -39.67
N SER A 74 41.38 37.82 -39.86
CA SER A 74 42.40 37.97 -38.84
C SER A 74 42.76 39.46 -38.68
N LYS A 75 41.89 40.22 -38.01
CA LYS A 75 42.20 41.52 -37.35
C LYS A 75 41.04 41.89 -36.41
N VAL A 76 40.78 41.03 -35.43
CA VAL A 76 39.90 41.37 -34.32
C VAL A 76 40.69 42.31 -33.41
N ALA A 77 40.25 43.57 -33.29
CA ALA A 77 40.83 44.54 -32.36
C ALA A 77 40.87 43.95 -30.94
N PRO A 78 41.92 44.23 -30.12
CA PRO A 78 42.00 43.69 -28.77
C PRO A 78 40.76 44.12 -27.97
N VAL A 79 40.00 43.14 -27.48
CA VAL A 79 38.89 43.37 -26.56
C VAL A 79 39.47 43.97 -25.29
N SER A 80 38.98 45.12 -24.84
CA SER A 80 39.52 45.77 -23.64
C SER A 80 39.33 44.88 -22.41
N ASP A 81 40.26 44.95 -21.45
CA ASP A 81 40.19 44.16 -20.21
C ASP A 81 38.88 44.40 -19.45
N THR A 82 38.30 45.60 -19.56
CA THR A 82 36.98 45.94 -19.01
C THR A 82 35.86 45.10 -19.63
N VAL A 83 35.84 44.95 -20.96
CA VAL A 83 34.83 44.13 -21.67
C VAL A 83 35.00 42.65 -21.32
N LYS A 84 36.25 42.18 -21.24
CA LYS A 84 36.57 40.81 -20.83
C LYS A 84 36.06 40.51 -19.40
N ASN A 85 36.32 41.41 -18.45
CA ASN A 85 35.89 41.24 -17.06
C ASN A 85 34.36 41.29 -16.91
N ILE A 86 33.68 42.19 -17.65
CA ILE A 86 32.21 42.26 -17.67
C ILE A 86 31.61 40.97 -18.28
N SER A 87 32.17 40.45 -19.37
CA SER A 87 31.73 39.19 -19.99
C SER A 87 31.89 38.01 -19.04
N TRP A 88 33.01 37.90 -18.33
CA TRP A 88 33.20 36.85 -17.31
C TRP A 88 32.24 37.00 -16.13
N ALA A 89 31.98 38.22 -15.67
CA ALA A 89 31.01 38.47 -14.60
C ALA A 89 29.59 38.08 -15.02
N LEU A 90 29.17 38.44 -16.24
CA LEU A 90 27.88 38.05 -16.81
C LEU A 90 27.78 36.53 -16.97
N PHE A 91 28.83 35.88 -17.48
CA PHE A 91 28.89 34.43 -17.61
C PHE A 91 28.79 33.71 -16.24
N ALA A 92 29.53 34.19 -15.24
CA ALA A 92 29.45 33.65 -13.87
C ALA A 92 28.04 33.82 -13.28
N LEU A 93 27.41 34.98 -13.47
CA LEU A 93 26.02 35.21 -13.04
C LEU A 93 25.04 34.26 -13.75
N ILE A 94 25.16 34.06 -15.06
CA ILE A 94 24.33 33.11 -15.82
C ILE A 94 24.45 31.71 -15.25
N ILE A 95 25.66 31.24 -14.96
CA ILE A 95 25.88 29.93 -14.33
C ILE A 95 25.18 29.85 -12.97
N ILE A 96 25.34 30.86 -12.11
CA ILE A 96 24.71 30.90 -10.79
C ILE A 96 23.17 30.82 -10.92
N PHE A 97 22.57 31.62 -11.82
CA PHE A 97 21.13 31.60 -12.05
C PHE A 97 20.64 30.27 -12.64
N MET A 98 21.41 29.64 -13.54
CA MET A 98 21.08 28.31 -14.06
C MET A 98 21.14 27.25 -12.98
N LEU A 99 22.21 27.19 -12.17
CA LEU A 99 22.35 26.21 -11.09
C LEU A 99 21.27 26.38 -10.02
N ALA A 100 21.01 27.62 -9.60
CA ALA A 100 19.93 27.93 -8.67
C ALA A 100 18.56 27.56 -9.26
N GLY A 101 18.32 27.88 -10.53
CA GLY A 101 17.11 27.52 -11.27
C GLY A 101 16.89 26.01 -11.34
N SER A 102 17.92 25.24 -11.71
CA SER A 102 17.90 23.77 -11.76
C SER A 102 17.64 23.14 -10.40
N TYR A 103 18.28 23.66 -9.34
CA TYR A 103 18.04 23.19 -7.98
C TYR A 103 16.59 23.40 -7.54
N ILE A 104 16.05 24.61 -7.74
CA ILE A 104 14.65 24.93 -7.43
C ILE A 104 13.69 24.11 -8.30
N LEU A 105 14.04 23.84 -9.56
CA LEU A 105 13.26 22.98 -10.43
C LEU A 105 13.21 21.53 -9.90
N SER A 106 14.29 21.02 -9.31
CA SER A 106 14.28 19.72 -8.63
C SER A 106 13.30 19.71 -7.44
N LEU A 107 13.28 20.79 -6.65
CA LEU A 107 12.34 20.97 -5.54
C LEU A 107 10.89 21.05 -6.03
N TYR A 108 10.66 21.69 -7.19
CA TYR A 108 9.36 21.68 -7.86
C TYR A 108 8.90 20.25 -8.16
N PHE A 109 9.72 19.43 -8.82
CA PHE A 109 9.35 18.05 -9.15
C PHE A 109 9.12 17.19 -7.92
N SER A 110 9.95 17.34 -6.89
CA SER A 110 9.79 16.63 -5.62
C SER A 110 8.45 16.97 -4.94
N ASN A 111 8.08 18.25 -4.85
CA ASN A 111 6.81 18.65 -4.24
C ASN A 111 5.61 18.30 -5.11
N LYS A 112 5.74 18.38 -6.44
CA LYS A 112 4.72 17.91 -7.38
C LYS A 112 4.40 16.42 -7.17
N PHE A 113 5.43 15.60 -6.98
CA PHE A 113 5.27 14.18 -6.66
C PHE A 113 4.57 13.96 -5.31
N LYS A 114 4.97 14.70 -4.27
CA LYS A 114 4.28 14.65 -2.96
C LYS A 114 2.82 15.08 -3.05
N THR A 115 2.49 16.14 -3.79
CA THR A 115 1.10 16.55 -4.03
C THR A 115 0.31 15.46 -4.74
N LYS A 116 0.93 14.77 -5.70
CA LYS A 116 0.31 13.63 -6.39
C LYS A 116 0.00 12.47 -5.43
N GLN A 117 0.92 12.15 -4.52
CA GLN A 117 0.67 11.16 -3.47
C GLN A 117 -0.47 11.58 -2.53
N GLN A 118 -0.54 12.85 -2.16
CA GLN A 118 -1.64 13.37 -1.34
C GLN A 118 -2.98 13.32 -2.08
N ALA A 119 -2.99 13.53 -3.39
CA ALA A 119 -4.18 13.39 -4.21
C ALA A 119 -4.70 11.94 -4.22
N TYR A 120 -3.81 10.94 -4.23
CA TYR A 120 -4.24 9.54 -4.07
C TYR A 120 -5.02 9.37 -2.76
N LYS A 121 -4.50 9.86 -1.64
CA LYS A 121 -5.11 9.69 -0.31
C LYS A 121 -6.54 10.23 -0.15
N LYS A 122 -7.08 10.91 -1.16
CA LYS A 122 -8.44 11.46 -1.16
C LYS A 122 -9.40 10.81 -2.15
N VAL A 123 -8.94 9.88 -3.00
CA VAL A 123 -9.83 9.17 -3.92
C VAL A 123 -10.38 7.90 -3.30
N ASP A 124 -11.55 7.44 -3.75
CA ASP A 124 -12.06 6.13 -3.38
C ASP A 124 -11.25 5.03 -4.08
N PHE A 125 -10.66 4.15 -3.28
CA PHE A 125 -9.84 3.05 -3.77
C PHE A 125 -10.62 1.78 -4.06
N ALA A 126 -11.91 1.72 -3.74
CA ALA A 126 -12.71 0.51 -3.91
C ALA A 126 -12.63 -0.10 -5.33
N PRO A 127 -12.69 0.69 -6.43
CA PRO A 127 -12.54 0.14 -7.78
C PRO A 127 -11.16 -0.50 -8.01
N VAL A 128 -10.11 0.14 -7.50
CA VAL A 128 -8.73 -0.33 -7.64
C VAL A 128 -8.51 -1.59 -6.82
N ILE A 129 -8.98 -1.62 -5.57
CA ILE A 129 -8.91 -2.80 -4.71
C ILE A 129 -9.63 -3.97 -5.38
N SER A 130 -10.86 -3.74 -5.87
CA SER A 130 -11.65 -4.75 -6.57
C SER A 130 -10.87 -5.34 -7.76
N LYS A 131 -10.25 -4.49 -8.58
CA LYS A 131 -9.40 -4.95 -9.69
C LYS A 131 -8.16 -5.73 -9.25
N ILE A 132 -7.56 -5.41 -8.10
CA ILE A 132 -6.43 -6.20 -7.60
C ILE A 132 -6.91 -7.59 -7.18
N PHE A 133 -8.07 -7.69 -6.53
CA PHE A 133 -8.66 -8.97 -6.15
C PHE A 133 -9.04 -9.84 -7.35
N THR A 134 -9.48 -9.27 -8.48
CA THR A 134 -9.73 -10.07 -9.69
C THR A 134 -8.47 -10.70 -10.26
N TYR A 135 -7.28 -10.13 -10.01
CA TYR A 135 -6.01 -10.77 -10.36
C TYR A 135 -5.69 -12.04 -9.54
N ALA A 136 -6.45 -12.27 -8.48
CA ALA A 136 -6.41 -13.42 -7.59
C ALA A 136 -7.67 -14.30 -7.74
N ASN A 137 -8.46 -14.12 -8.81
CA ASN A 137 -9.74 -14.81 -9.03
C ASN A 137 -10.78 -14.57 -7.92
N LEU A 138 -10.73 -13.41 -7.27
CA LEU A 138 -11.67 -13.02 -6.23
C LEU A 138 -12.56 -11.88 -6.75
N GLU A 139 -13.89 -12.06 -6.67
CA GLU A 139 -14.87 -11.02 -6.93
C GLU A 139 -15.13 -10.22 -5.65
N PHE A 140 -14.66 -8.97 -5.64
CA PHE A 140 -14.72 -8.11 -4.47
C PHE A 140 -15.99 -7.25 -4.44
N SER A 141 -16.66 -7.22 -3.31
CA SER A 141 -17.82 -6.37 -3.03
C SER A 141 -17.73 -5.73 -1.65
N LYS A 142 -18.46 -4.62 -1.47
CA LYS A 142 -18.71 -4.03 -0.15
C LYS A 142 -20.08 -4.53 0.31
N PRO A 143 -20.21 -5.08 1.53
CA PRO A 143 -21.51 -5.48 2.02
C PRO A 143 -22.41 -4.27 2.23
N GLU A 144 -23.72 -4.46 2.07
CA GLU A 144 -24.72 -3.42 2.31
C GLU A 144 -24.89 -3.12 3.81
N GLU A 145 -24.71 -4.14 4.66
CA GLU A 145 -24.77 -4.02 6.11
C GLU A 145 -23.51 -4.62 6.77
N THR A 146 -22.97 -3.92 7.77
CA THR A 146 -21.88 -4.44 8.58
C THR A 146 -22.45 -5.37 9.65
N ASN A 147 -22.06 -6.65 9.63
CA ASN A 147 -22.51 -7.59 10.66
C ASN A 147 -21.91 -7.19 12.01
N SER A 148 -22.75 -6.59 12.86
CA SER A 148 -22.32 -5.95 14.09
C SER A 148 -21.77 -6.91 15.15
N GLU A 149 -21.98 -8.22 15.06
CA GLU A 149 -21.54 -9.16 16.11
C GLU A 149 -20.21 -9.88 15.83
N VAL A 150 -19.66 -9.74 14.62
CA VAL A 150 -18.46 -10.47 14.18
C VAL A 150 -17.21 -10.13 15.01
N TYR A 151 -17.21 -9.00 15.72
CA TYR A 151 -16.13 -8.63 16.63
C TYR A 151 -15.96 -9.60 17.81
N LYS A 152 -16.98 -10.40 18.18
CA LYS A 152 -16.91 -11.34 19.32
C LYS A 152 -15.79 -12.36 19.12
N THR A 153 -15.64 -12.90 17.91
CA THR A 153 -14.54 -13.81 17.54
C THR A 153 -13.16 -13.16 17.72
N ALA A 154 -13.04 -11.86 17.45
CA ALA A 154 -11.79 -11.13 17.66
C ALA A 154 -11.48 -10.88 19.15
N LEU A 155 -12.50 -10.73 20.00
CA LEU A 155 -12.33 -10.58 21.46
C LEU A 155 -11.77 -11.85 22.11
N GLU A 156 -12.13 -13.02 21.60
CA GLU A 156 -11.68 -14.32 22.10
C GLU A 156 -10.17 -14.55 21.95
N MET A 157 -9.49 -13.72 21.15
CA MET A 157 -8.03 -13.72 21.01
C MET A 157 -7.25 -13.08 22.16
N TYR A 158 -7.95 -12.40 23.07
CA TYR A 158 -7.36 -11.61 24.16
C TYR A 158 -7.62 -12.27 25.50
N SER A 159 -6.61 -12.29 26.37
CA SER A 159 -6.79 -12.86 27.71
C SER A 159 -7.56 -11.89 28.62
N LYS A 160 -8.04 -12.35 29.78
CA LYS A 160 -8.72 -11.46 30.74
C LYS A 160 -7.80 -10.35 31.23
N GLU A 161 -6.51 -10.62 31.30
CA GLU A 161 -5.46 -9.68 31.71
C GLU A 161 -5.23 -8.57 30.68
N ASP A 162 -5.60 -8.79 29.41
CA ASP A 162 -5.47 -7.79 28.34
C ASP A 162 -6.40 -6.59 28.53
N LYS A 163 -7.39 -6.66 29.43
CA LYS A 163 -8.34 -5.59 29.80
C LYS A 163 -8.92 -4.89 28.57
N VAL A 164 -9.61 -5.67 27.74
CA VAL A 164 -10.32 -5.14 26.57
C VAL A 164 -11.54 -4.35 27.04
N GLU A 165 -11.65 -3.11 26.57
CA GLU A 165 -12.72 -2.18 26.93
C GLU A 165 -13.80 -2.12 25.85
N SER A 166 -13.38 -2.15 24.58
CA SER A 166 -14.29 -2.16 23.43
C SER A 166 -13.68 -2.85 22.22
N ALA A 167 -14.55 -3.35 21.35
CA ALA A 167 -14.22 -3.88 20.04
C ALA A 167 -15.25 -3.38 19.03
N THR A 168 -14.77 -2.80 17.94
CA THR A 168 -15.63 -2.20 16.92
C THR A 168 -15.18 -2.64 15.54
N VAL A 169 -16.10 -3.13 14.72
CA VAL A 169 -15.84 -3.37 13.30
C VAL A 169 -15.82 -2.01 12.58
N VAL A 170 -14.70 -1.67 11.95
CA VAL A 170 -14.50 -0.36 11.32
C VAL A 170 -14.58 -0.43 9.80
N LYS A 171 -14.15 -1.55 9.21
CA LYS A 171 -14.31 -1.83 7.79
C LYS A 171 -14.67 -3.29 7.58
N THR A 172 -15.54 -3.56 6.61
CA THR A 172 -15.84 -4.91 6.15
C THR A 172 -15.85 -4.96 4.64
N PHE A 173 -15.33 -6.06 4.10
CA PHE A 173 -15.36 -6.38 2.69
C PHE A 173 -15.76 -7.83 2.49
N THR A 174 -16.35 -8.11 1.34
CA THR A 174 -16.69 -9.47 0.92
C THR A 174 -15.92 -9.79 -0.36
N ALA A 175 -15.42 -11.02 -0.45
CA ALA A 175 -14.72 -11.54 -1.61
C ALA A 175 -15.27 -12.93 -1.93
N HIS A 176 -15.82 -13.10 -3.12
CA HIS A 176 -16.26 -14.38 -3.62
C HIS A 176 -15.15 -15.01 -4.46
N ASP A 177 -14.73 -16.21 -4.08
CA ASP A 177 -13.69 -16.93 -4.81
C ASP A 177 -14.30 -17.66 -6.00
N ILE A 178 -13.86 -17.31 -7.22
CA ILE A 178 -14.42 -17.86 -8.46
C ILE A 178 -14.08 -19.35 -8.61
N ASP A 179 -12.91 -19.78 -8.11
CA ASP A 179 -12.40 -21.12 -8.34
C ASP A 179 -13.08 -22.15 -7.42
N ASN A 180 -13.24 -21.82 -6.14
CA ASN A 180 -13.83 -22.73 -5.14
C ASN A 180 -15.22 -22.32 -4.64
N LYS A 181 -15.75 -21.18 -5.08
CA LYS A 181 -17.05 -20.60 -4.68
C LYS A 181 -17.16 -20.26 -3.20
N ASN A 182 -16.04 -20.20 -2.48
CA ASN A 182 -16.03 -19.79 -1.08
C ASN A 182 -16.38 -18.31 -0.97
N GLU A 183 -17.06 -17.95 0.10
CA GLU A 183 -17.36 -16.56 0.41
C GLU A 183 -16.52 -16.11 1.60
N TRP A 184 -15.64 -15.15 1.35
CA TRP A 184 -14.77 -14.55 2.35
C TRP A 184 -15.34 -13.21 2.81
N THR A 185 -15.47 -13.04 4.12
CA THR A 185 -15.74 -11.76 4.77
C THR A 185 -14.47 -11.30 5.49
N ILE A 186 -13.94 -10.15 5.11
CA ILE A 186 -12.72 -9.55 5.64
C ILE A 186 -13.11 -8.36 6.52
N ASN A 187 -12.89 -8.47 7.82
CA ASN A 187 -13.23 -7.45 8.80
C ASN A 187 -11.97 -6.83 9.40
N GLU A 188 -11.99 -5.51 9.50
CA GLU A 188 -11.07 -4.74 10.33
C GLU A 188 -11.76 -4.43 11.65
N VAL A 189 -11.22 -4.95 12.74
CA VAL A 189 -11.73 -4.75 14.10
C VAL A 189 -10.73 -3.92 14.89
N GLU A 190 -11.16 -2.77 15.38
CA GLU A 190 -10.40 -1.96 16.32
C GLU A 190 -10.70 -2.40 17.74
N ILE A 191 -9.64 -2.73 18.50
CA ILE A 191 -9.73 -3.16 19.89
C ILE A 191 -9.09 -2.10 20.77
N LEU A 192 -9.85 -1.53 21.69
CA LEU A 192 -9.35 -0.61 22.72
C LEU A 192 -9.06 -1.37 24.02
N ARG A 193 -7.85 -1.21 24.55
CA ARG A 193 -7.38 -1.87 25.76
C ARG A 193 -6.66 -0.90 26.67
N ASN A 194 -6.75 -1.12 27.99
CA ASN A 194 -6.03 -0.32 28.99
C ASN A 194 -6.17 1.20 28.76
N SER A 195 -7.37 1.64 28.36
CA SER A 195 -7.81 3.00 28.07
C SER A 195 -7.06 3.78 26.99
N ASN A 196 -5.91 3.29 26.50
CA ASN A 196 -5.03 4.02 25.58
C ASN A 196 -4.36 3.15 24.50
N VAL A 197 -4.44 1.82 24.59
CA VAL A 197 -3.84 0.91 23.60
C VAL A 197 -4.88 0.58 22.55
N LYS A 198 -4.58 0.93 21.29
CA LYS A 198 -5.42 0.61 20.13
C LYS A 198 -4.72 -0.46 19.29
N ASP A 199 -5.31 -1.65 19.25
CA ASP A 199 -4.89 -2.74 18.37
C ASP A 199 -5.82 -2.78 17.15
N ASN A 200 -5.26 -3.00 15.95
CA ASN A 200 -6.05 -3.35 14.77
C ASN A 200 -5.96 -4.86 14.56
N VAL A 201 -7.10 -5.53 14.48
CA VAL A 201 -7.20 -6.96 14.21
C VAL A 201 -7.87 -7.15 12.85
N LEU A 202 -7.26 -7.96 12.00
CA LEU A 202 -7.92 -8.45 10.80
C LEU A 202 -8.54 -9.80 11.11
N LEU A 203 -9.85 -9.91 10.85
CA LEU A 203 -10.65 -11.12 11.03
C LEU A 203 -11.23 -11.53 9.68
N LEU A 204 -10.78 -12.66 9.16
CA LEU A 204 -11.24 -13.25 7.92
C LEU A 204 -12.15 -14.41 8.25
N GLU A 205 -13.35 -14.42 7.71
CA GLU A 205 -14.29 -15.52 7.85
C GLU A 205 -14.61 -16.08 6.46
N CYS A 206 -14.49 -17.38 6.29
CA CYS A 206 -14.81 -18.08 5.07
C CYS A 206 -15.99 -19.01 5.31
N ALA A 207 -17.08 -18.77 4.58
CA ALA A 207 -18.13 -19.76 4.40
C ALA A 207 -17.69 -20.69 3.27
N VAL A 208 -17.36 -21.94 3.62
CA VAL A 208 -16.85 -22.92 2.66
C VAL A 208 -18.00 -23.47 1.84
N SER A 209 -17.83 -23.48 0.52
CA SER A 209 -18.81 -24.03 -0.41
C SER A 209 -19.00 -25.54 -0.16
N PRO A 210 -20.25 -26.04 -0.06
CA PRO A 210 -20.51 -27.48 0.08
C PRO A 210 -19.94 -28.34 -1.05
N GLU A 211 -19.73 -27.77 -2.23
CA GLU A 211 -19.13 -28.44 -3.38
C GLU A 211 -17.63 -28.73 -3.19
N PHE A 212 -16.95 -27.96 -2.34
CA PHE A 212 -15.51 -28.05 -2.11
C PHE A 212 -15.15 -28.88 -0.86
N ILE A 213 -16.13 -29.22 -0.03
CA ILE A 213 -15.91 -30.05 1.16
C ILE A 213 -15.56 -31.48 0.71
N ASN A 214 -14.30 -31.85 0.87
CA ASN A 214 -13.89 -33.24 0.70
C ASN A 214 -14.43 -34.08 1.87
N LYS A 215 -15.58 -34.72 1.67
CA LYS A 215 -16.25 -35.56 2.70
C LYS A 215 -15.36 -36.65 3.30
N SER A 216 -14.27 -37.05 2.65
CA SER A 216 -13.33 -38.06 3.17
C SER A 216 -12.25 -37.52 4.10
N GLN A 217 -12.01 -36.20 4.10
CA GLN A 217 -10.98 -35.50 4.89
C GLN A 217 -11.54 -34.35 5.73
N HIS A 218 -12.87 -34.18 5.69
CA HIS A 218 -13.56 -33.13 6.42
C HIS A 218 -13.34 -33.32 7.92
N SER A 219 -12.55 -32.43 8.49
CA SER A 219 -12.19 -32.44 9.91
C SER A 219 -12.21 -31.01 10.43
N SER A 220 -12.67 -30.84 11.65
CA SER A 220 -12.51 -29.58 12.36
C SER A 220 -11.10 -29.48 12.88
N PHE A 221 -10.50 -28.29 12.77
CA PHE A 221 -9.13 -28.06 13.20
C PHE A 221 -8.92 -26.66 13.73
N TYR A 222 -7.88 -26.49 14.55
CA TYR A 222 -7.41 -25.19 15.00
C TYR A 222 -5.90 -25.20 15.15
N ALA A 223 -5.27 -24.04 15.00
CA ALA A 223 -3.83 -23.89 15.13
C ALA A 223 -3.42 -22.52 15.66
N LEU A 224 -2.16 -22.44 16.08
CA LEU A 224 -1.42 -21.23 16.43
C LEU A 224 -2.08 -20.52 17.63
N LYS A 225 -2.25 -19.19 17.59
CA LYS A 225 -2.73 -18.44 18.75
C LYS A 225 -4.21 -18.71 19.03
N GLN A 226 -4.50 -19.47 20.08
CA GLN A 226 -5.84 -19.85 20.53
C GLN A 226 -6.06 -19.56 22.03
N LEU A 227 -6.11 -18.29 22.43
CA LEU A 227 -6.14 -17.94 23.87
C LEU A 227 -7.42 -18.42 24.57
N ASN A 228 -8.62 -18.07 24.05
CA ASN A 228 -9.89 -18.51 24.67
C ASN A 228 -10.81 -19.30 23.74
N ASN A 229 -10.60 -19.22 22.42
CA ASN A 229 -11.49 -19.84 21.43
C ASN A 229 -11.42 -21.40 21.45
N LYS A 230 -10.30 -21.97 21.91
CA LYS A 230 -10.11 -23.43 21.99
C LYS A 230 -11.19 -24.12 22.82
N GLU A 231 -11.53 -23.60 24.00
CA GLU A 231 -12.47 -24.26 24.91
C GLU A 231 -13.91 -24.21 24.40
N GLU A 232 -14.30 -23.09 23.78
CA GLU A 232 -15.62 -22.92 23.19
C GLU A 232 -15.77 -23.76 21.92
N LEU A 233 -14.72 -23.82 21.08
CA LEU A 233 -14.68 -24.72 19.94
C LEU A 233 -14.85 -26.18 20.35
N ILE A 234 -14.05 -26.65 21.31
CA ILE A 234 -14.09 -28.04 21.79
C ILE A 234 -15.47 -28.36 22.37
N LYS A 235 -16.14 -27.42 23.05
CA LYS A 235 -17.52 -27.61 23.53
C LYS A 235 -18.53 -27.75 22.39
N ASN A 236 -18.38 -26.98 21.32
CA ASN A 236 -19.33 -26.96 20.20
C ASN A 236 -19.14 -28.16 19.24
N ILE A 237 -17.97 -28.79 19.29
CA ILE A 237 -17.59 -29.91 18.44
C ILE A 237 -17.57 -31.16 19.30
N ASP A 238 -18.58 -32.00 19.12
CA ASP A 238 -18.79 -33.27 19.84
C ASP A 238 -17.82 -34.35 19.35
N SER A 239 -16.52 -34.08 19.43
CA SER A 239 -15.44 -34.93 18.94
C SER A 239 -14.14 -34.63 19.69
N GLU A 240 -13.34 -35.67 19.92
CA GLU A 240 -12.02 -35.52 20.52
C GLU A 240 -11.03 -34.90 19.51
N PHE A 241 -10.26 -33.92 19.97
CA PHE A 241 -9.17 -33.34 19.18
C PHE A 241 -7.86 -34.06 19.48
N VAL A 242 -7.16 -34.45 18.42
CA VAL A 242 -5.81 -35.00 18.49
C VAL A 242 -4.79 -33.94 18.06
N GLU A 243 -3.65 -33.90 18.75
CA GLU A 243 -2.51 -33.08 18.35
C GLU A 243 -1.87 -33.66 17.09
N LEU A 244 -1.70 -32.83 16.06
CA LEU A 244 -1.06 -33.20 14.81
C LEU A 244 0.35 -32.62 14.70
N ASP A 245 0.56 -31.39 15.18
CA ASP A 245 1.86 -30.74 15.17
C ASP A 245 1.99 -29.79 16.37
N SER A 246 3.01 -30.03 17.21
CA SER A 246 3.22 -29.29 18.45
C SER A 246 3.90 -27.93 18.24
N GLU A 247 4.61 -27.73 17.13
CA GLU A 247 5.34 -26.48 16.86
C GLU A 247 4.38 -25.34 16.65
N ILE A 248 3.34 -25.58 15.83
CA ILE A 248 2.28 -24.61 15.56
C ILE A 248 1.00 -24.86 16.36
N GLY A 249 1.04 -25.79 17.33
CA GLY A 249 -0.11 -26.17 18.15
C GLY A 249 -1.34 -26.51 17.30
N LEU A 250 -1.15 -27.31 16.24
CA LEU A 250 -2.21 -27.75 15.34
C LEU A 250 -2.90 -29.00 15.91
N TYR A 251 -4.22 -28.90 16.06
CA TYR A 251 -5.08 -29.99 16.50
C TYR A 251 -6.23 -30.17 15.50
N ALA A 252 -6.69 -31.41 15.33
CA ALA A 252 -7.84 -31.73 14.50
C ALA A 252 -8.67 -32.89 15.08
N THR A 253 -9.91 -33.05 14.61
CA THR A 253 -10.79 -34.17 15.01
C THR A 253 -10.38 -35.51 14.41
N ASN A 254 -9.48 -35.52 13.42
CA ASN A 254 -8.89 -36.72 12.85
C ASN A 254 -7.46 -36.48 12.31
N LYS A 255 -6.76 -37.55 11.92
CA LYS A 255 -5.38 -37.49 11.40
C LYS A 255 -5.30 -37.38 9.87
N SER A 256 -6.33 -36.84 9.21
CA SER A 256 -6.41 -36.83 7.75
C SER A 256 -5.59 -35.73 7.07
N LEU A 257 -5.20 -34.70 7.80
CA LEU A 257 -4.37 -33.61 7.30
C LEU A 257 -2.97 -34.11 6.93
N SER A 258 -2.55 -33.84 5.69
CA SER A 258 -1.25 -34.31 5.20
C SER A 258 -0.09 -33.52 5.82
N ASN A 259 0.99 -34.22 6.19
CA ASN A 259 2.20 -33.58 6.72
C ASN A 259 2.78 -32.51 5.78
N ALA A 260 2.67 -32.70 4.46
CA ALA A 260 3.14 -31.73 3.48
C ALA A 260 2.40 -30.38 3.59
N LEU A 261 1.08 -30.40 3.84
CA LEU A 261 0.30 -29.17 4.04
C LEU A 261 0.64 -28.50 5.38
N ILE A 262 0.91 -29.30 6.41
CA ILE A 262 1.33 -28.81 7.73
C ILE A 262 2.70 -28.11 7.61
N ASP A 263 3.67 -28.72 6.92
CA ASP A 263 4.99 -28.13 6.69
C ASP A 263 4.92 -26.83 5.88
N ASP A 264 4.04 -26.78 4.87
CA ASP A 264 3.76 -25.57 4.09
C ASP A 264 3.19 -24.44 4.96
N LEU A 265 2.24 -24.76 5.85
CA LEU A 265 1.67 -23.79 6.79
C LEU A 265 2.72 -23.26 7.77
N LYS A 266 3.59 -24.13 8.30
CA LYS A 266 4.69 -23.74 9.19
C LYS A 266 5.65 -22.77 8.50
N LYS A 267 6.08 -23.12 7.28
CA LYS A 267 6.97 -22.26 6.49
C LYS A 267 6.33 -20.90 6.22
N PHE A 268 5.05 -20.89 5.85
CA PHE A 268 4.29 -19.66 5.62
C PHE A 268 4.19 -18.80 6.90
N ALA A 269 3.80 -19.40 8.04
CA ALA A 269 3.70 -18.70 9.31
C ALA A 269 5.04 -18.07 9.74
N SER A 270 6.15 -18.78 9.50
CA SER A 270 7.50 -18.28 9.75
C SER A 270 7.90 -17.14 8.81
N GLU A 271 7.71 -17.31 7.49
CA GLU A 271 8.11 -16.33 6.46
C GLU A 271 7.43 -14.97 6.69
N PHE A 272 6.15 -14.97 7.05
CA PHE A 272 5.37 -13.77 7.32
C PHE A 272 5.32 -13.36 8.79
N ARG A 273 6.06 -14.06 9.68
CA ARG A 273 6.11 -13.81 11.13
C ARG A 273 4.72 -13.74 11.77
N LEU A 274 3.81 -14.60 11.33
CA LEU A 274 2.40 -14.52 11.69
C LEU A 274 2.16 -14.77 13.19
N GLU A 275 2.94 -15.63 13.82
CA GLU A 275 2.87 -15.88 15.27
C GLU A 275 3.12 -14.62 16.10
N GLN A 276 4.09 -13.79 15.71
CA GLN A 276 4.41 -12.53 16.40
C GLN A 276 3.24 -11.55 16.34
N ASN A 277 2.42 -11.66 15.30
CA ASN A 277 1.21 -10.88 15.09
C ASN A 277 -0.02 -11.54 15.72
N GLY A 278 0.16 -12.59 16.52
CA GLY A 278 -0.94 -13.30 17.17
C GLY A 278 -1.91 -13.93 16.18
N PHE A 279 -1.39 -14.43 15.06
CA PHE A 279 -2.17 -15.14 14.08
C PHE A 279 -2.72 -16.45 14.65
N GLY A 280 -3.98 -16.73 14.34
CA GLY A 280 -4.64 -17.99 14.68
C GLY A 280 -5.74 -18.28 13.68
N LEU A 281 -6.11 -19.56 13.61
CA LEU A 281 -7.13 -20.03 12.68
C LEU A 281 -7.90 -21.19 13.28
N LEU A 282 -9.15 -21.31 12.84
CA LEU A 282 -10.09 -22.28 13.36
C LEU A 282 -11.11 -22.64 12.29
N TYR A 283 -11.29 -23.92 12.04
CA TYR A 283 -12.29 -24.45 11.14
C TYR A 283 -13.25 -25.36 11.88
N ASN A 284 -14.55 -25.10 11.71
CA ASN A 284 -15.62 -25.94 12.23
C ASN A 284 -16.33 -26.64 11.06
N GLU A 285 -16.23 -27.97 11.03
CA GLU A 285 -16.80 -28.80 9.98
C GLU A 285 -18.34 -28.73 9.95
N LYS A 286 -18.98 -28.64 11.13
CA LYS A 286 -20.45 -28.66 11.26
C LYS A 286 -21.09 -27.41 10.66
N SER A 287 -20.44 -26.27 10.84
CA SER A 287 -20.88 -24.98 10.27
C SER A 287 -20.21 -24.65 8.94
N ALA A 288 -19.27 -25.48 8.47
CA ALA A 288 -18.45 -25.25 7.29
C ALA A 288 -17.80 -23.84 7.28
N LYS A 289 -17.36 -23.37 8.46
CA LYS A 289 -16.84 -22.01 8.64
C LYS A 289 -15.39 -22.04 9.10
N LEU A 290 -14.53 -21.36 8.33
CA LEU A 290 -13.13 -21.07 8.70
C LEU A 290 -13.05 -19.63 9.19
N SER A 291 -12.48 -19.43 10.37
CA SER A 291 -12.21 -18.12 10.97
C SER A 291 -10.71 -17.98 11.16
N ILE A 292 -10.14 -16.87 10.68
CA ILE A 292 -8.72 -16.54 10.78
C ILE A 292 -8.60 -15.16 11.37
N TRP A 293 -7.63 -14.97 12.25
CA TRP A 293 -7.36 -13.67 12.84
C TRP A 293 -5.89 -13.37 12.94
N PHE A 294 -5.53 -12.10 12.92
CA PHE A 294 -4.19 -11.62 13.27
C PHE A 294 -4.20 -10.14 13.59
N LYS A 295 -3.25 -9.70 14.43
CA LYS A 295 -2.99 -8.29 14.69
C LYS A 295 -2.26 -7.69 13.51
N SER A 296 -2.75 -6.55 13.03
CA SER A 296 -2.09 -5.76 12.01
C SER A 296 -1.55 -4.48 12.61
N GLN A 297 -0.34 -4.09 12.21
CA GLN A 297 0.24 -2.80 12.59
C GLN A 297 -0.43 -1.63 11.85
N ASN A 298 -1.03 -1.91 10.69
CA ASN A 298 -1.68 -0.91 9.86
C ASN A 298 -3.17 -1.24 9.70
N GLU A 299 -3.96 -0.18 9.59
CA GLU A 299 -5.37 -0.30 9.21
C GLU A 299 -5.52 -0.97 7.83
N LEU A 300 -6.63 -1.68 7.62
CA LEU A 300 -6.90 -2.40 6.37
C LEU A 300 -6.95 -1.42 5.19
N PHE A 301 -6.16 -1.73 4.15
CA PHE A 301 -5.95 -0.88 2.98
C PHE A 301 -5.55 0.56 3.30
N SER A 302 -4.97 0.81 4.48
CA SER A 302 -4.53 2.15 4.84
C SER A 302 -3.25 2.52 4.11
N ILE A 303 -3.33 3.66 3.42
CA ILE A 303 -2.25 4.23 2.63
C ILE A 303 -1.81 5.60 3.16
N LEU A 304 -2.31 6.01 4.32
CA LEU A 304 -2.11 7.35 4.89
C LEU A 304 -0.62 7.70 5.04
N LYS A 305 0.22 6.73 5.37
CA LYS A 305 1.67 6.90 5.52
C LYS A 305 2.47 6.40 4.32
N SER A 306 1.80 5.88 3.29
CA SER A 306 2.49 5.29 2.14
C SER A 306 3.03 6.33 1.17
N VAL A 307 4.27 6.08 0.71
CA VAL A 307 4.94 6.80 -0.38
C VAL A 307 4.61 6.14 -1.73
N ASP A 308 4.39 4.82 -1.74
CA ASP A 308 3.99 4.07 -2.93
C ASP A 308 2.64 3.37 -2.68
N VAL A 309 1.57 4.09 -3.03
CA VAL A 309 0.19 3.64 -2.85
C VAL A 309 -0.10 2.38 -3.64
N ALA A 310 0.38 2.29 -4.89
CA ALA A 310 0.12 1.15 -5.76
C ALA A 310 0.76 -0.13 -5.20
N SER A 311 2.04 -0.06 -4.82
CA SER A 311 2.72 -1.20 -4.20
C SER A 311 2.09 -1.58 -2.86
N THR A 312 1.65 -0.62 -2.06
CA THR A 312 1.03 -0.89 -0.75
C THR A 312 -0.29 -1.66 -0.91
N LEU A 313 -1.17 -1.20 -1.80
CA LEU A 313 -2.44 -1.88 -2.05
C LEU A 313 -2.23 -3.29 -2.60
N LEU A 314 -1.29 -3.46 -3.54
CA LEU A 314 -0.93 -4.78 -4.08
C LEU A 314 -0.44 -5.73 -2.99
N ASN A 315 0.46 -5.27 -2.12
CA ASN A 315 1.01 -6.09 -1.04
C ASN A 315 -0.07 -6.49 -0.02
N HIS A 316 -1.00 -5.58 0.31
CA HIS A 316 -2.10 -5.90 1.22
C HIS A 316 -3.00 -6.99 0.66
N VAL A 317 -3.43 -6.86 -0.60
CA VAL A 317 -4.29 -7.89 -1.24
C VAL A 317 -3.54 -9.20 -1.38
N TRP A 318 -2.27 -9.17 -1.82
CA TRP A 318 -1.46 -10.37 -1.97
C TRP A 318 -1.33 -11.15 -0.66
N LEU A 319 -1.04 -10.45 0.45
CA LEU A 319 -0.96 -11.10 1.76
C LEU A 319 -2.29 -11.74 2.17
N LEU A 320 -3.41 -11.04 1.96
CA LEU A 320 -4.73 -11.60 2.27
C LEU A 320 -5.02 -12.85 1.44
N THR A 321 -4.77 -12.82 0.14
CA THR A 321 -4.95 -13.97 -0.75
C THR A 321 -4.07 -15.14 -0.36
N GLU A 322 -2.80 -14.92 -0.01
CA GLU A 322 -1.90 -15.99 0.45
C GLU A 322 -2.39 -16.60 1.77
N ILE A 323 -2.83 -15.79 2.73
CA ILE A 323 -3.44 -16.28 3.99
C ILE A 323 -4.68 -17.13 3.67
N MET A 324 -5.58 -16.63 2.82
CA MET A 324 -6.80 -17.34 2.42
C MET A 324 -6.47 -18.70 1.80
N ASN A 325 -5.56 -18.73 0.82
CA ASN A 325 -5.19 -19.95 0.10
C ASN A 325 -4.46 -20.97 0.98
N LYS A 326 -3.51 -20.53 1.81
CA LYS A 326 -2.70 -21.42 2.66
C LYS A 326 -3.48 -22.01 3.83
N THR A 327 -4.60 -21.41 4.20
CA THR A 327 -5.46 -21.91 5.28
C THR A 327 -6.65 -22.71 4.75
N SER A 328 -7.25 -22.32 3.62
CA SER A 328 -8.38 -23.04 3.03
C SER A 328 -8.01 -24.40 2.46
N ILE A 329 -6.77 -24.60 2.00
CA ILE A 329 -6.27 -25.89 1.48
C ILE A 329 -6.20 -26.99 2.56
N LEU A 330 -6.37 -26.64 3.84
CA LEU A 330 -6.44 -27.59 4.94
C LEU A 330 -7.84 -28.22 5.09
N ILE A 331 -8.84 -27.72 4.37
CA ILE A 331 -10.23 -28.17 4.39
C ILE A 331 -10.47 -29.17 3.25
#